data_AF-A0A935DZ46-F1
#
_entry.id   AF-A0A935DZ46-F1
#
_cell.length_a   1.000
_cell.length_b   1.000
_cell.length_c   1.000
_cell.angle_alpha   90.00
_cell.angle_beta   90.00
_cell.angle_gamma   90.00
#
_symmetry.space_group_name_H-M   'P 1'
#
loop_
_entity.id
_entity.type
_entity.pdbx_description
1 polymer ?
#
loop_
_entity_poly.entity_id
_entity_poly.type
_entity_poly.pdbx_seq_one_letter_code
_entity_poly.pdbx_strand_id
1 'polypeptide(L)'
;MKETSQTKRSILAVLAVIVGLFMIAVAPFLIQTSIERVVTELQIVSAQRPAYASGIPLFSYAFPLYRGLIFIGGIALLLLARPIYHGEEWTFPVALLASAFPSAGGMFMFMPYVSFVDGFPIPMAVSIVGLIFFWSLILLRNVDKWIKWGQFLALTFAGMLSTHAFIVGIGNLRTLMTRPEKPMYDGLGIWVLAWSQPIQWICVILLFIAIYKIAERKFSGWWLALVSVTSLTAIDVPMQIIRLTMTDSTALDYTYGMPVMLGMFIVLLMPKFKNALIHEEECCCKNKE
;
A
#
# COMPACT_ATOMS: atom_id res chain seq x y z
N MET A 1 -20.73 3.83 10.09
CA MET A 1 -21.65 4.50 9.17
C MET A 1 -23.02 4.78 9.78
N LYS A 2 -23.67 3.85 10.49
CA LYS A 2 -25.00 3.99 11.09
C LYS A 2 -25.09 5.16 12.07
N GLU A 3 -24.10 5.27 12.96
CA GLU A 3 -24.01 6.35 13.96
C GLU A 3 -23.50 7.69 13.39
N THR A 4 -23.16 7.73 12.10
CA THR A 4 -22.62 8.93 11.44
C THR A 4 -23.76 9.81 10.92
N SER A 5 -23.68 11.12 11.18
CA SER A 5 -24.76 12.05 10.80
C SER A 5 -25.04 12.07 9.30
N GLN A 6 -26.28 12.39 8.92
CA GLN A 6 -26.71 12.42 7.52
C GLN A 6 -25.85 13.34 6.66
N THR A 7 -25.47 14.52 7.17
CA THR A 7 -24.60 15.47 6.47
C THR A 7 -23.25 14.83 6.13
N LYS A 8 -22.60 14.16 7.10
CA LYS A 8 -21.30 13.52 6.88
C LYS A 8 -21.40 12.32 5.93
N ARG A 9 -22.48 11.52 6.04
CA ARG A 9 -22.76 10.43 5.08
C ARG A 9 -22.97 10.94 3.66
N SER A 10 -23.66 12.08 3.52
CA SER A 10 -23.88 12.73 2.22
C SER A 10 -22.58 13.21 1.61
N ILE A 11 -21.72 13.86 2.40
CA ILE A 11 -20.36 14.26 1.96
C ILE A 11 -19.58 13.04 1.49
N LEU A 12 -19.55 11.96 2.27
CA LEU A 12 -18.82 10.74 1.91
C LEU A 12 -19.37 10.07 0.65
N ALA A 13 -20.69 10.05 0.46
CA ALA A 13 -21.31 9.51 -0.75
C ALA A 13 -20.94 10.34 -1.99
N VAL A 14 -20.98 11.67 -1.89
CA VAL A 14 -20.57 12.58 -2.98
C VAL A 14 -19.08 12.39 -3.30
N LEU A 15 -18.23 12.33 -2.27
CA LEU A 15 -16.80 12.07 -2.46
C LEU A 15 -16.55 10.70 -3.11
N ALA A 16 -17.31 9.66 -2.73
CA ALA A 16 -17.21 8.33 -3.35
C ALA A 16 -17.52 8.40 -4.86
N VAL A 17 -18.53 9.20 -5.27
CA VAL A 17 -18.83 9.43 -6.68
C VAL A 17 -17.70 10.17 -7.39
N ILE A 18 -17.25 11.29 -6.83
CA ILE A 18 -16.19 12.12 -7.44
C ILE A 18 -14.89 11.31 -7.61
N VAL A 19 -14.47 10.61 -6.56
CA VAL A 19 -13.25 9.82 -6.54
C VAL A 19 -13.39 8.59 -7.43
N GLY A 20 -14.55 7.92 -7.40
CA GLY A 20 -14.84 6.80 -8.30
C GLY A 20 -14.78 7.19 -9.77
N LEU A 21 -15.35 8.34 -10.14
CA LEU A 21 -15.27 8.88 -11.50
C LEU A 21 -13.82 9.23 -11.86
N PHE A 22 -13.06 9.87 -10.97
CA PHE A 22 -11.64 10.13 -11.19
C PHE A 22 -10.86 8.83 -11.45
N MET A 23 -11.07 7.79 -10.64
CA MET A 23 -10.38 6.50 -10.75
C MET A 23 -10.67 5.76 -12.06
N ILE A 24 -11.86 5.94 -12.64
CA ILE A 24 -12.29 5.29 -13.89
C ILE A 24 -11.93 6.12 -15.12
N ALA A 25 -12.07 7.45 -15.04
CA ALA A 25 -12.02 8.32 -16.22
C ALA A 25 -10.76 9.17 -16.32
N VAL A 26 -10.04 9.42 -15.22
CA VAL A 26 -8.86 10.32 -15.21
C VAL A 26 -7.59 9.54 -14.87
N ALA A 27 -7.59 8.79 -13.77
CA ALA A 27 -6.42 8.03 -13.31
C ALA A 27 -5.83 7.10 -14.38
N PRO A 28 -6.61 6.38 -15.22
CA PRO A 28 -6.04 5.52 -16.26
C PRO A 28 -5.18 6.27 -17.28
N PHE A 29 -5.58 7.50 -17.64
CA PHE A 29 -4.80 8.36 -18.56
C PHE A 29 -3.55 8.90 -17.87
N LEU A 30 -3.67 9.35 -16.63
CA LEU A 30 -2.50 9.80 -15.85
C LEU A 30 -1.45 8.69 -15.72
N ILE A 31 -1.89 7.46 -15.44
CA ILE A 31 -1.02 6.29 -15.35
C ILE A 31 -0.41 5.94 -16.73
N GLN A 32 -1.20 6.01 -17.81
CA GLN A 32 -0.72 5.76 -19.17
C GLN A 32 0.34 6.78 -19.60
N THR A 33 0.12 8.07 -19.36
CA THR A 33 1.14 9.09 -19.64
C THR A 33 2.38 8.90 -18.77
N SER A 34 2.19 8.47 -17.52
CA SER A 34 3.30 8.23 -16.61
C SER A 34 4.19 7.07 -17.03
N ILE A 35 3.60 5.95 -17.45
CA ILE A 35 4.36 4.79 -17.92
C ILE A 35 5.12 5.09 -19.20
N GLU A 36 4.51 5.81 -20.15
CA GLU A 36 5.17 6.19 -21.41
C GLU A 36 6.41 7.01 -21.13
N ARG A 37 6.31 8.07 -20.31
CA ARG A 37 7.45 8.89 -19.92
C ARG A 37 8.55 8.09 -19.22
N VAL A 38 8.18 7.28 -18.22
CA VAL A 38 9.14 6.45 -17.47
C VAL A 38 9.85 5.46 -18.40
N VAL A 39 9.12 4.79 -19.30
CA VAL A 39 9.69 3.81 -20.21
C VAL A 39 10.58 4.47 -21.27
N THR A 40 10.20 5.62 -21.81
CA THR A 40 11.04 6.39 -22.74
C THR A 40 12.37 6.77 -22.11
N GLU A 41 12.36 7.33 -20.89
CA GLU A 41 13.60 7.69 -20.19
C GLU A 41 14.42 6.45 -19.82
N LEU A 42 13.76 5.36 -19.41
CA LEU A 42 14.45 4.09 -19.14
C LEU A 42 15.09 3.49 -20.39
N GLN A 43 14.52 3.65 -21.59
CA GLN A 43 15.16 3.19 -22.82
C GLN A 43 16.49 3.93 -23.07
N ILE A 44 16.51 5.25 -22.85
CA ILE A 44 17.72 6.07 -22.97
C ILE A 44 18.76 5.66 -21.92
N VAL A 45 18.35 5.59 -20.64
CA VAL A 45 19.24 5.23 -19.54
C VAL A 45 19.76 3.80 -19.69
N SER A 46 18.91 2.85 -20.10
CA SER A 46 19.29 1.44 -20.24
C SER A 46 20.24 1.19 -21.40
N ALA A 47 20.18 1.99 -22.48
CA ALA A 47 21.17 1.94 -23.56
C ALA A 47 22.58 2.29 -23.07
N GLN A 48 22.68 3.20 -22.09
CA GLN A 48 23.96 3.59 -21.48
C GLN A 48 24.35 2.68 -20.29
N ARG A 49 23.35 2.18 -19.56
CA ARG A 49 23.49 1.39 -18.34
C ARG A 49 22.56 0.17 -18.41
N PRO A 50 23.02 -0.96 -18.97
CA PRO A 50 22.19 -2.16 -19.18
C PRO A 50 21.51 -2.70 -17.91
N ALA A 51 22.05 -2.39 -16.72
CA ALA A 51 21.44 -2.72 -15.42
C ALA A 51 20.03 -2.15 -15.20
N TYR A 52 19.61 -1.13 -15.95
CA TYR A 52 18.26 -0.57 -15.87
C TYR A 52 17.27 -1.21 -16.85
N ALA A 53 17.72 -2.06 -17.77
CA ALA A 53 16.89 -2.62 -18.84
C ALA A 53 15.72 -3.45 -18.31
N SER A 54 15.88 -4.16 -17.18
CA SER A 54 14.78 -4.91 -16.55
C SER A 54 13.65 -4.02 -16.01
N GLY A 55 13.91 -2.73 -15.78
CA GLY A 55 12.87 -1.78 -15.37
C GLY A 55 11.76 -1.62 -16.40
N ILE A 56 12.09 -1.69 -17.70
CA ILE A 56 11.14 -1.54 -18.80
C ILE A 56 10.01 -2.57 -18.72
N PRO A 57 10.26 -3.90 -18.78
CA PRO A 57 9.20 -4.89 -18.69
C PRO A 57 8.50 -4.88 -17.33
N LEU A 58 9.22 -4.61 -16.23
CA LEU A 58 8.64 -4.60 -14.89
C LEU A 58 7.61 -3.48 -14.71
N PHE A 59 7.95 -2.24 -15.08
CA PHE A 59 7.01 -1.14 -14.99
C PHE A 59 5.89 -1.27 -16.02
N SER A 60 6.20 -1.78 -17.22
CA SER A 60 5.22 -2.13 -18.28
C SER A 60 4.14 -3.10 -17.81
N TYR A 61 4.41 -3.90 -16.79
CA TYR A 61 3.42 -4.77 -16.15
C TYR A 61 2.80 -4.16 -14.89
N ALA A 62 3.62 -3.63 -13.98
CA ALA A 62 3.16 -3.17 -12.68
C ALA A 62 2.23 -1.95 -12.74
N PHE A 63 2.47 -1.02 -13.67
CA PHE A 63 1.62 0.16 -13.85
C PHE A 63 0.22 -0.24 -14.36
N PRO A 64 0.09 -1.05 -15.44
CA PRO A 64 -1.22 -1.56 -15.86
C PRO A 64 -1.95 -2.41 -14.81
N LEU A 65 -1.21 -3.20 -14.02
CA LEU A 65 -1.81 -3.95 -12.91
C LEU A 65 -2.49 -3.01 -11.90
N TYR A 66 -1.77 -2.00 -11.41
CA TYR A 66 -2.36 -1.01 -10.50
C TYR A 66 -3.46 -0.18 -11.16
N ARG A 67 -3.33 0.15 -12.45
CA ARG A 67 -4.41 0.80 -13.21
C ARG A 67 -5.70 -0.04 -13.16
N GLY A 68 -5.60 -1.35 -13.35
CA GLY A 68 -6.74 -2.27 -13.23
C GLY A 68 -7.35 -2.29 -11.83
N LEU A 69 -6.51 -2.40 -10.79
CA LEU A 69 -6.97 -2.35 -9.39
C LEU A 69 -7.68 -1.03 -9.06
N ILE A 70 -7.13 0.10 -9.49
CA ILE A 70 -7.69 1.44 -9.31
C ILE A 70 -9.03 1.55 -10.04
N PHE A 71 -9.11 1.07 -11.28
CA PHE A 71 -10.35 1.09 -12.06
C PHE A 71 -11.48 0.30 -11.38
N ILE A 72 -11.19 -0.92 -10.93
CA ILE A 72 -12.16 -1.75 -10.19
C ILE A 72 -12.55 -1.10 -8.87
N GLY A 73 -11.58 -0.54 -8.14
CA GLY A 73 -11.84 0.25 -6.93
C GLY A 73 -12.77 1.42 -7.21
N GLY A 74 -12.61 2.10 -8.36
CA GLY A 74 -13.45 3.22 -8.76
C GLY A 74 -14.90 2.78 -8.98
N ILE A 75 -15.12 1.65 -9.66
CA ILE A 75 -16.45 1.06 -9.85
C ILE A 75 -17.06 0.73 -8.48
N ALA A 76 -16.29 0.12 -7.58
CA ALA A 76 -16.76 -0.18 -6.24
C ALA A 76 -17.20 1.09 -5.50
N LEU A 77 -16.44 2.19 -5.57
CA LEU A 77 -16.83 3.46 -4.93
C LEU A 77 -18.13 4.05 -5.49
N LEU A 78 -18.33 3.97 -6.82
CA LEU A 78 -19.59 4.40 -7.44
C LEU A 78 -20.78 3.59 -6.92
N LEU A 79 -20.64 2.27 -6.86
CA LEU A 79 -21.69 1.36 -6.37
C LEU A 79 -21.96 1.54 -4.87
N LEU A 80 -20.94 1.91 -4.10
CA LEU A 80 -21.05 2.16 -2.66
C LEU A 80 -21.67 3.51 -2.32
N ALA A 81 -21.76 4.47 -3.25
CA ALA A 81 -22.24 5.81 -2.94
C ALA A 81 -23.63 5.83 -2.28
N ARG A 82 -24.58 5.03 -2.82
CA ARG A 82 -25.93 4.93 -2.26
C ARG A 82 -25.97 4.20 -0.89
N PRO A 83 -25.35 3.01 -0.73
CA PRO A 83 -25.20 2.39 0.58
C PRO A 83 -24.50 3.27 1.64
N ILE A 84 -23.48 4.04 1.26
CA ILE A 84 -22.79 5.01 2.13
C ILE A 84 -23.77 6.09 2.59
N TYR A 85 -24.56 6.64 1.66
CA TYR A 85 -25.59 7.63 1.96
C TYR A 85 -26.64 7.12 2.95
N HIS A 86 -27.04 5.84 2.83
CA HIS A 86 -27.94 5.17 3.79
C HIS A 86 -27.26 4.83 5.12
N GLY A 87 -25.93 4.86 5.18
CA GLY A 87 -25.14 4.59 6.39
C GLY A 87 -24.95 3.11 6.69
N GLU A 88 -24.94 2.26 5.67
CA GLU A 88 -24.71 0.82 5.83
C GLU A 88 -23.27 0.55 6.29
N GLU A 89 -23.08 -0.15 7.43
CA GLU A 89 -21.76 -0.31 8.06
C GLU A 89 -20.74 -1.09 7.22
N TRP A 90 -21.20 -2.08 6.46
CA TRP A 90 -20.34 -2.92 5.61
C TRP A 90 -19.60 -2.13 4.52
N THR A 91 -20.10 -0.93 4.18
CA THR A 91 -19.51 -0.07 3.15
C THR A 91 -18.15 0.48 3.58
N PHE A 92 -17.93 0.66 4.88
CA PHE A 92 -16.69 1.25 5.41
C PHE A 92 -15.42 0.46 5.05
N PRO A 93 -15.31 -0.85 5.36
CA PRO A 93 -14.14 -1.64 4.99
C PRO A 93 -13.94 -1.75 3.48
N VAL A 94 -15.02 -1.86 2.69
CA VAL A 94 -14.94 -1.94 1.22
C VAL A 94 -14.44 -0.63 0.63
N ALA A 95 -14.98 0.51 1.07
CA ALA A 95 -14.58 1.83 0.57
C ALA A 95 -13.13 2.17 0.95
N LEU A 96 -12.68 1.76 2.14
CA LEU A 96 -11.28 1.91 2.55
C LEU A 96 -10.33 1.08 1.69
N LEU A 97 -10.65 -0.19 1.43
CA LEU A 97 -9.83 -1.01 0.55
C LEU A 97 -9.79 -0.45 -0.88
N ALA A 98 -10.95 -0.06 -1.43
CA ALA A 98 -11.03 0.53 -2.77
C ALA A 98 -10.20 1.81 -2.89
N SER A 99 -10.19 2.67 -1.87
CA SER A 99 -9.38 3.90 -1.83
C SER A 99 -7.90 3.68 -1.46
N ALA A 100 -7.55 2.52 -0.89
CA ALA A 100 -6.16 2.14 -0.65
C ALA A 100 -5.39 1.89 -1.96
N PHE A 101 -6.05 1.36 -3.00
CA PHE A 101 -5.41 1.09 -4.29
C PHE A 101 -4.81 2.33 -4.98
N PRO A 102 -5.54 3.45 -5.19
CA PRO A 102 -4.96 4.66 -5.78
C PRO A 102 -3.93 5.30 -4.85
N SER A 103 -4.15 5.26 -3.54
CA SER A 103 -3.23 5.81 -2.53
C SER A 103 -1.85 5.13 -2.60
N ALA A 104 -1.82 3.81 -2.47
CA ALA A 104 -0.58 3.03 -2.50
C ALA A 104 0.01 2.92 -3.92
N GLY A 105 -0.85 2.69 -4.92
CA GLY A 105 -0.44 2.55 -6.32
C GLY A 105 0.17 3.81 -6.91
N GLY A 106 -0.45 4.97 -6.67
CA GLY A 106 0.09 6.26 -7.11
C GLY A 106 1.46 6.55 -6.51
N MET A 107 1.66 6.22 -5.22
CA MET A 107 2.94 6.41 -4.54
C MET A 107 4.01 5.39 -4.99
N PHE A 108 3.62 4.16 -5.31
CA PHE A 108 4.51 3.21 -5.99
C PHE A 108 4.99 3.77 -7.33
N MET A 109 4.06 4.25 -8.17
CA MET A 109 4.36 4.78 -9.51
C MET A 109 5.15 6.08 -9.46
N PHE A 110 5.01 6.86 -8.39
CA PHE A 110 5.79 8.07 -8.14
C PHE A 110 7.30 7.79 -8.11
N MET A 111 7.75 6.71 -7.46
CA MET A 111 9.18 6.42 -7.28
C MET A 111 9.99 6.31 -8.59
N PRO A 112 9.61 5.45 -9.55
CA PRO A 112 10.29 5.42 -10.84
C PRO A 112 10.09 6.72 -11.64
N TYR A 113 8.97 7.43 -11.47
CA TYR A 113 8.77 8.72 -12.14
C TYR A 113 9.83 9.73 -11.70
N VAL A 114 9.97 10.01 -10.41
CA VAL A 114 10.96 10.98 -9.91
C VAL A 114 12.41 10.51 -10.06
N SER A 115 12.63 9.23 -10.32
CA SER A 115 13.97 8.68 -10.55
C SER A 115 14.48 8.89 -11.98
N PHE A 116 13.58 9.06 -12.96
CA PHE A 116 13.94 9.05 -14.38
C PHE A 116 13.36 10.23 -15.17
N VAL A 117 12.25 10.82 -14.71
CA VAL A 117 11.50 11.84 -15.43
C VAL A 117 11.60 13.17 -14.70
N ASP A 118 12.03 14.20 -15.43
CA ASP A 118 12.06 15.57 -14.91
C ASP A 118 10.64 16.18 -14.82
N GLY A 119 10.44 17.01 -13.79
CA GLY A 119 9.21 17.80 -13.61
C GLY A 119 8.23 17.21 -12.58
N PHE A 120 6.98 17.68 -12.64
CA PHE A 120 5.96 17.31 -11.64
C PHE A 120 5.56 15.83 -11.76
N PRO A 121 5.57 15.06 -10.66
CA PRO A 121 5.28 13.64 -10.71
C PRO A 121 3.79 13.38 -10.84
N ILE A 122 3.34 13.14 -12.07
CA ILE A 122 1.94 12.87 -12.42
C ILE A 122 1.28 11.80 -11.51
N PRO A 123 1.92 10.66 -11.18
CA PRO A 123 1.31 9.65 -10.31
C PRO A 123 0.97 10.13 -8.90
N MET A 124 1.61 11.21 -8.43
CA MET A 124 1.32 11.79 -7.12
C MET A 124 -0.13 12.28 -7.02
N ALA A 125 -0.69 12.81 -8.12
CA ALA A 125 -2.09 13.23 -8.14
C ALA A 125 -3.04 12.04 -7.88
N VAL A 126 -2.73 10.86 -8.40
CA VAL A 126 -3.51 9.64 -8.18
C VAL A 126 -3.47 9.24 -6.70
N SER A 127 -2.29 9.30 -6.09
CA SER A 127 -2.12 8.98 -4.66
C SER A 127 -2.88 9.97 -3.76
N ILE A 128 -2.74 11.28 -4.01
CA ILE A 128 -3.38 12.33 -3.20
C ILE A 128 -4.90 12.20 -3.23
N VAL A 129 -5.50 11.99 -4.41
CA VAL A 129 -6.97 11.83 -4.51
C VAL A 129 -7.45 10.60 -3.73
N GLY A 130 -6.71 9.49 -3.83
CA GLY A 130 -6.98 8.29 -3.03
C GLY A 130 -6.92 8.56 -1.52
N LEU A 131 -5.86 9.21 -1.06
CA LEU A 131 -5.60 9.49 0.35
C LEU A 131 -6.62 10.44 0.95
N ILE A 132 -7.01 11.50 0.23
CA ILE A 132 -8.04 12.44 0.67
C ILE A 132 -9.33 11.70 1.00
N PHE A 133 -9.76 10.79 0.11
CA PHE A 133 -10.98 10.03 0.33
C PHE A 133 -10.82 8.99 1.44
N PHE A 134 -9.70 8.26 1.44
CA PHE A 134 -9.36 7.28 2.46
C PHE A 134 -9.41 7.88 3.88
N TRP A 135 -8.76 9.03 4.10
CA TRP A 135 -8.79 9.71 5.38
C TRP A 135 -10.14 10.35 5.67
N SER A 136 -10.84 10.86 4.67
CA SER A 136 -12.21 11.39 4.86
C SER A 136 -13.15 10.32 5.42
N LEU A 137 -13.09 9.08 4.92
CA LEU A 137 -13.88 7.95 5.44
C LEU A 137 -13.65 7.75 6.94
N ILE A 138 -12.39 7.81 7.39
CA ILE A 138 -12.03 7.58 8.79
C ILE A 138 -12.41 8.77 9.67
N LEU A 139 -12.05 9.98 9.25
CA LEU A 139 -12.18 11.19 10.06
C LEU A 139 -13.63 11.65 10.20
N LEU A 140 -14.44 11.51 9.14
CA LEU A 140 -15.85 11.88 9.14
C LEU A 140 -16.73 10.83 9.82
N ARG A 141 -16.29 9.57 9.94
CA ARG A 141 -17.05 8.55 10.66
C ARG A 141 -17.23 8.96 12.13
N ASN A 142 -18.45 8.80 12.63
CA ASN A 142 -18.75 9.01 14.04
C ASN A 142 -18.56 7.70 14.82
N VAL A 143 -17.47 7.62 15.57
CA VAL A 143 -17.07 6.50 16.43
C VAL A 143 -16.25 7.05 17.60
N ASP A 144 -16.02 6.24 18.62
CA ASP A 144 -15.12 6.57 19.72
C ASP A 144 -13.74 7.04 19.21
N LYS A 145 -13.12 7.96 19.96
CA LYS A 145 -11.85 8.58 19.58
C LYS A 145 -10.72 7.57 19.44
N TRP A 146 -10.67 6.53 20.28
CA TRP A 146 -9.61 5.52 20.22
C TRP A 146 -9.81 4.58 19.05
N ILE A 147 -11.06 4.27 18.68
CA ILE A 147 -11.38 3.55 17.44
C ILE A 147 -10.94 4.38 16.24
N LYS A 148 -11.27 5.67 16.22
CA LYS A 148 -10.90 6.57 15.13
C LYS A 148 -9.39 6.67 14.94
N TRP A 149 -8.66 7.00 16.01
CA TRP A 149 -7.20 7.16 15.94
C TRP A 149 -6.48 5.83 15.73
N GLY A 150 -6.95 4.75 16.34
CA GLY A 150 -6.42 3.40 16.11
C GLY A 150 -6.56 3.00 14.65
N GLN A 151 -7.76 3.16 14.06
CA GLN A 151 -7.99 2.86 12.65
C GLN A 151 -7.24 3.82 11.73
N PHE A 152 -7.20 5.13 12.04
CA PHE A 152 -6.43 6.09 11.26
C PHE A 152 -4.96 5.70 11.15
N LEU A 153 -4.31 5.41 12.29
CA LEU A 153 -2.90 5.06 12.32
C LEU A 153 -2.64 3.69 11.69
N ALA A 154 -3.37 2.65 12.12
CA ALA A 154 -3.16 1.29 11.64
C ALA A 154 -3.38 1.16 10.13
N LEU A 155 -4.45 1.77 9.61
CA LEU A 155 -4.80 1.66 8.20
C LEU A 155 -3.87 2.53 7.32
N THR A 156 -3.45 3.70 7.81
CA THR A 156 -2.47 4.55 7.10
C THR A 156 -1.11 3.85 7.04
N PHE A 157 -0.61 3.34 8.17
CA PHE A 157 0.66 2.60 8.18
C PHE A 157 0.59 1.32 7.35
N ALA A 158 -0.53 0.60 7.35
CA ALA A 158 -0.71 -0.54 6.46
C ALA A 158 -0.60 -0.14 4.98
N GLY A 159 -1.25 0.96 4.56
CA GLY A 159 -1.12 1.47 3.19
C GLY A 159 0.29 1.94 2.82
N MET A 160 0.99 2.60 3.75
CA MET A 160 2.39 3.00 3.57
C MET A 160 3.32 1.79 3.46
N LEU A 161 3.14 0.76 4.30
CA LEU A 161 3.91 -0.47 4.23
C LEU A 161 3.61 -1.27 2.98
N SER A 162 2.37 -1.29 2.48
CA SER A 162 2.05 -1.88 1.18
C SER A 162 2.81 -1.19 0.04
N THR A 163 2.91 0.14 0.10
CA THR A 163 3.68 0.92 -0.89
C THR A 163 5.16 0.58 -0.82
N HIS A 164 5.73 0.66 0.38
CA HIS A 164 7.14 0.33 0.64
C HIS A 164 7.47 -1.07 0.15
N ALA A 165 6.70 -2.07 0.59
CA ALA A 165 6.94 -3.46 0.23
C ALA A 165 6.82 -3.67 -1.28
N PHE A 166 5.86 -3.04 -1.95
CA PHE A 166 5.74 -3.18 -3.40
C PHE A 166 6.93 -2.54 -4.15
N ILE A 167 7.37 -1.35 -3.73
CA ILE A 167 8.56 -0.67 -4.30
C ILE A 167 9.81 -1.53 -4.11
N VAL A 168 10.08 -1.99 -2.88
CA VAL A 168 11.25 -2.80 -2.55
C VAL A 168 11.20 -4.13 -3.30
N GLY A 169 10.04 -4.79 -3.36
CA GLY A 169 9.87 -6.04 -4.12
C GLY A 169 10.16 -5.87 -5.61
N ILE A 170 9.65 -4.82 -6.24
CA ILE A 170 9.95 -4.50 -7.65
C ILE A 170 11.44 -4.15 -7.83
N GLY A 171 12.02 -3.37 -6.91
CA GLY A 171 13.44 -3.02 -6.92
C GLY A 171 14.35 -4.25 -6.84
N ASN A 172 14.03 -5.20 -5.95
CA ASN A 172 14.77 -6.44 -5.81
C ASN A 172 14.67 -7.28 -7.08
N LEU A 173 13.47 -7.43 -7.64
CA LEU A 173 13.27 -8.17 -8.88
C LEU A 173 14.03 -7.54 -10.05
N ARG A 174 14.05 -6.20 -10.15
CA ARG A 174 14.81 -5.47 -11.17
C ARG A 174 16.28 -5.86 -11.15
N THR A 175 16.90 -5.82 -9.97
CA THR A 175 18.32 -6.19 -9.79
C THR A 175 18.56 -7.67 -10.08
N LEU A 176 17.68 -8.56 -9.62
CA LEU A 176 17.77 -10.00 -9.93
C LEU A 176 17.68 -10.26 -11.43
N MET A 177 16.82 -9.53 -12.15
CA MET A 177 16.63 -9.66 -13.60
C MET A 177 17.77 -9.08 -14.43
N THR A 178 18.76 -8.40 -13.85
CA THR A 178 19.96 -7.90 -14.56
C THR A 178 21.25 -8.44 -14.00
N ARG A 179 21.18 -9.40 -13.06
CA ARG A 179 22.38 -10.03 -12.50
C ARG A 179 23.26 -10.62 -13.62
N PRO A 180 24.61 -10.53 -13.51
CA PRO A 180 25.51 -11.02 -14.57
C PRO A 180 25.46 -12.54 -14.76
N GLU A 181 25.44 -13.30 -13.66
CA GLU A 181 25.65 -14.75 -13.68
C GLU A 181 24.38 -15.58 -13.92
N LYS A 182 23.42 -15.07 -14.69
CA LYS A 182 22.22 -15.83 -15.02
C LYS A 182 22.59 -17.15 -15.73
N PRO A 183 21.90 -18.26 -15.40
CA PRO A 183 20.73 -18.36 -14.54
C PRO A 183 21.03 -18.48 -13.04
N MET A 184 22.30 -18.56 -12.63
CA MET A 184 22.72 -18.76 -11.26
C MET A 184 22.45 -17.54 -10.38
N TYR A 185 22.46 -17.76 -9.06
CA TYR A 185 22.19 -16.75 -8.04
C TYR A 185 23.41 -16.58 -7.16
N ASP A 186 24.61 -16.41 -7.71
CA ASP A 186 25.82 -16.44 -6.88
C ASP A 186 26.01 -15.16 -6.03
N GLY A 187 26.48 -15.37 -4.81
CA GLY A 187 26.80 -14.32 -3.85
C GLY A 187 25.66 -13.97 -2.88
N LEU A 188 26.06 -13.65 -1.64
CA LEU A 188 25.14 -13.33 -0.54
C LEU A 188 24.17 -12.21 -0.91
N GLY A 189 24.65 -11.13 -1.53
CA GLY A 189 23.83 -10.00 -1.95
C GLY A 189 22.67 -10.40 -2.87
N ILE A 190 22.90 -11.32 -3.81
CA ILE A 190 21.87 -11.83 -4.73
C ILE A 190 20.90 -12.77 -4.00
N TRP A 191 21.39 -13.62 -3.10
CA TRP A 191 20.54 -14.50 -2.29
C TRP A 191 19.53 -13.71 -1.47
N VAL A 192 19.98 -12.64 -0.81
CA VAL A 192 19.08 -11.90 0.07
C VAL A 192 18.03 -11.13 -0.75
N LEU A 193 18.37 -10.61 -1.93
CA LEU A 193 17.39 -10.03 -2.85
C LEU A 193 16.34 -11.06 -3.31
N ALA A 194 16.79 -12.27 -3.65
CA ALA A 194 15.91 -13.37 -4.08
C ALA A 194 14.96 -13.83 -2.98
N TRP A 195 15.40 -13.79 -1.72
CA TRP A 195 14.56 -14.12 -0.57
C TRP A 195 13.61 -12.97 -0.20
N SER A 196 14.10 -11.73 -0.24
CA SER A 196 13.32 -10.55 0.14
C SER A 196 12.18 -10.28 -0.83
N GLN A 197 12.43 -10.36 -2.13
CA GLN A 197 11.46 -10.08 -3.18
C GLN A 197 10.07 -10.73 -2.96
N PRO A 198 9.94 -12.06 -2.80
CA PRO A 198 8.63 -12.69 -2.62
C PRO A 198 7.97 -12.34 -1.28
N ILE A 199 8.76 -12.19 -0.20
CA ILE A 199 8.23 -11.81 1.13
C ILE A 199 7.54 -10.44 1.04
N GLN A 200 8.17 -9.48 0.36
CA GLN A 200 7.60 -8.16 0.16
C GLN A 200 6.22 -8.22 -0.49
N TRP A 201 6.11 -8.94 -1.62
CA TRP A 201 4.84 -9.02 -2.36
C TRP A 201 3.75 -9.78 -1.60
N ILE A 202 4.11 -10.82 -0.85
CA ILE A 202 3.17 -11.50 0.04
C ILE A 202 2.66 -10.52 1.10
N CYS A 203 3.55 -9.73 1.71
CA CYS A 203 3.17 -8.71 2.69
C CYS A 203 2.23 -7.66 2.11
N VAL A 204 2.39 -7.24 0.85
CA VAL A 204 1.44 -6.32 0.18
C VAL A 204 0.02 -6.90 0.19
N ILE A 205 -0.14 -8.17 -0.16
CA ILE A 205 -1.45 -8.84 -0.17
C ILE A 205 -2.02 -8.91 1.24
N LEU A 206 -1.22 -9.36 2.21
CA LEU A 206 -1.64 -9.47 3.60
C LEU A 206 -2.05 -8.11 4.18
N LEU A 207 -1.32 -7.04 3.87
CA LEU A 207 -1.63 -5.69 4.32
C LEU A 207 -2.92 -5.13 3.70
N PHE A 208 -3.19 -5.38 2.41
CA PHE A 208 -4.48 -4.99 1.82
C PHE A 208 -5.66 -5.75 2.45
N ILE A 209 -5.50 -7.05 2.72
CA ILE A 209 -6.52 -7.82 3.45
C ILE A 209 -6.66 -7.29 4.88
N ALA A 210 -5.55 -6.93 5.53
CA ALA A 210 -5.55 -6.36 6.86
C ALA A 210 -6.28 -5.01 6.90
N ILE A 211 -6.14 -4.14 5.90
CA ILE A 211 -6.88 -2.87 5.80
C ILE A 211 -8.39 -3.15 5.88
N TYR A 212 -8.88 -4.09 5.07
CA TYR A 212 -10.28 -4.49 5.08
C TYR A 212 -10.71 -5.06 6.44
N LYS A 213 -9.95 -6.00 7.01
CA LYS A 213 -10.31 -6.72 8.23
C LYS A 213 -10.16 -5.88 9.51
N ILE A 214 -9.21 -4.96 9.57
CA ILE A 214 -9.05 -3.99 10.66
C ILE A 214 -10.19 -2.96 10.60
N ALA A 215 -10.64 -2.58 9.41
CA ALA A 215 -11.81 -1.72 9.26
C ALA A 215 -13.11 -2.40 9.75
N GLU A 216 -13.23 -3.74 9.57
CA GLU A 216 -14.25 -4.59 10.20
C GLU A 216 -14.05 -4.80 11.71
N ARG A 217 -12.91 -4.38 12.26
CA ARG A 217 -12.48 -4.61 13.65
C ARG A 217 -12.34 -6.10 14.02
N LYS A 218 -11.87 -6.94 13.09
CA LYS A 218 -11.68 -8.38 13.31
C LYS A 218 -10.28 -8.71 13.79
N PHE A 219 -10.17 -9.72 14.67
CA PHE A 219 -8.88 -10.19 15.19
C PHE A 219 -7.95 -10.66 14.05
N SER A 220 -8.52 -11.31 13.03
CA SER A 220 -7.78 -11.73 11.82
C SER A 220 -7.07 -10.56 11.12
N GLY A 221 -7.67 -9.37 11.08
CA GLY A 221 -7.04 -8.20 10.47
C GLY A 221 -5.82 -7.71 11.25
N TRP A 222 -5.93 -7.69 12.58
CA TRP A 222 -4.81 -7.38 13.46
C TRP A 222 -3.66 -8.38 13.28
N TRP A 223 -3.98 -9.68 13.18
CA TRP A 223 -2.97 -10.72 13.02
C TRP A 223 -2.28 -10.67 11.66
N LEU A 224 -3.02 -10.46 10.57
CA LEU A 224 -2.44 -10.27 9.24
C LEU A 224 -1.50 -9.07 9.20
N ALA A 225 -1.88 -7.96 9.82
CA ALA A 225 -1.02 -6.80 9.93
C ALA A 225 0.24 -7.07 10.76
N LEU A 226 0.11 -7.77 11.90
CA LEU A 226 1.26 -8.08 12.75
C LEU A 226 2.23 -9.03 12.05
N VAL A 227 1.73 -10.08 11.40
CA VAL A 227 2.54 -11.00 10.59
C VAL A 227 3.28 -10.21 9.51
N SER A 228 2.56 -9.34 8.78
CA SER A 228 3.16 -8.53 7.72
C SER A 228 4.29 -7.63 8.24
N VAL A 229 4.03 -6.80 9.25
CA VAL A 229 5.07 -5.89 9.77
C VAL A 229 6.25 -6.65 10.39
N THR A 230 6.00 -7.79 11.02
CA THR A 230 7.06 -8.65 11.56
C THR A 230 7.90 -9.26 10.46
N SER A 231 7.28 -9.80 9.42
CA SER A 231 7.99 -10.33 8.25
C SER A 231 8.80 -9.25 7.53
N LEU A 232 8.21 -8.06 7.33
CA LEU A 232 8.92 -6.91 6.75
C LEU A 232 10.11 -6.50 7.62
N THR A 233 9.96 -6.43 8.93
CA THR A 233 11.07 -6.06 9.83
C THR A 233 12.17 -7.12 9.81
N ALA A 234 11.77 -8.40 9.87
CA ALA A 234 12.69 -9.53 9.88
C ALA A 234 13.48 -9.67 8.59
N ILE A 235 12.96 -9.18 7.45
CA ILE A 235 13.68 -9.19 6.19
C ILE A 235 14.42 -7.87 5.95
N ASP A 236 13.79 -6.72 6.15
CA ASP A 236 14.33 -5.39 5.81
C ASP A 236 15.51 -4.99 6.68
N VAL A 237 15.47 -5.29 7.98
CA VAL A 237 16.56 -4.91 8.90
C VAL A 237 17.84 -5.65 8.58
N PRO A 238 17.88 -7.00 8.52
CA PRO A 238 19.09 -7.71 8.12
C PRO A 238 19.52 -7.37 6.70
N MET A 239 18.57 -7.19 5.77
CA MET A 239 18.85 -6.80 4.39
C MET A 239 19.60 -5.49 4.29
N GLN A 240 19.15 -4.46 5.02
CA GLN A 240 19.81 -3.17 5.02
C GLN A 240 21.23 -3.27 5.58
N ILE A 241 21.43 -4.05 6.64
CA ILE A 241 22.76 -4.27 7.24
C ILE A 241 23.67 -4.94 6.21
N ILE A 242 23.26 -6.08 5.65
CA ILE A 242 24.06 -6.84 4.67
C ILE A 242 24.40 -5.97 3.46
N ARG A 243 23.45 -5.17 2.96
CA ARG A 243 23.70 -4.28 1.81
C ARG A 243 24.71 -3.17 2.11
N LEU A 244 24.74 -2.64 3.34
CA LEU A 244 25.66 -1.56 3.69
C LEU A 244 27.03 -2.05 4.15
N THR A 245 27.11 -3.22 4.77
CA THR A 245 28.36 -3.70 5.42
C THR A 245 29.04 -4.83 4.67
N MET A 246 28.32 -5.54 3.79
CA MET A 246 28.81 -6.76 3.12
C MET A 246 28.67 -6.70 1.60
N THR A 247 28.23 -5.58 1.03
CA THR A 247 28.20 -5.34 -0.43
C THR A 247 28.57 -3.88 -0.74
N ASP A 248 28.80 -3.57 -2.02
CA ASP A 248 29.14 -2.20 -2.48
C ASP A 248 27.93 -1.25 -2.58
N SER A 249 26.79 -1.61 -1.99
CA SER A 249 25.54 -0.87 -2.13
C SER A 249 25.43 0.27 -1.10
N THR A 250 25.21 1.50 -1.57
CA THR A 250 24.95 2.66 -0.70
C THR A 250 23.47 2.98 -0.50
N ALA A 251 22.57 2.18 -1.08
CA ALA A 251 21.14 2.48 -1.05
C ALA A 251 20.50 2.22 0.33
N LEU A 252 19.58 3.10 0.72
CA LEU A 252 18.85 3.07 2.00
C LEU A 252 17.39 2.62 1.85
N ASP A 253 17.09 1.92 0.76
CA ASP A 253 15.72 1.60 0.33
C ASP A 253 14.91 0.89 1.43
N TYR A 254 15.55 0.02 2.21
CA TYR A 254 14.89 -0.72 3.30
C TYR A 254 14.76 0.12 4.58
N THR A 255 15.67 1.07 4.82
CA THR A 255 15.60 1.98 5.98
C THR A 255 14.37 2.88 5.93
N TYR A 256 13.93 3.31 4.75
CA TYR A 256 12.79 4.20 4.61
C TYR A 256 11.48 3.63 5.18
N GLY A 257 11.33 2.30 5.18
CA GLY A 257 10.18 1.62 5.78
C GLY A 257 10.24 1.47 7.30
N MET A 258 11.43 1.55 7.92
CA MET A 258 11.62 1.26 9.34
C MET A 258 10.82 2.16 10.29
N PRO A 259 10.74 3.49 10.10
CA PRO A 259 9.90 4.34 10.95
C PRO A 259 8.42 3.94 10.87
N VAL A 260 7.95 3.53 9.70
CA VAL A 260 6.57 3.10 9.47
C VAL A 260 6.31 1.74 10.14
N MET A 261 7.26 0.81 10.05
CA MET A 261 7.20 -0.48 10.75
C MET A 261 7.14 -0.30 12.26
N LEU A 262 7.99 0.56 12.82
CA LEU A 262 7.96 0.91 14.24
C LEU A 262 6.61 1.51 14.64
N GLY A 263 6.12 2.48 13.86
CA GLY A 263 4.80 3.08 14.07
C GLY A 263 3.68 2.03 14.06
N MET A 264 3.72 1.10 13.12
CA MET A 264 2.74 0.01 13.03
C MET A 264 2.82 -0.93 14.23
N PHE A 265 4.01 -1.32 14.69
CA PHE A 265 4.16 -2.10 15.92
C PHE A 265 3.59 -1.38 17.14
N ILE A 266 3.88 -0.10 17.31
CA ILE A 266 3.34 0.70 18.42
C ILE A 266 1.81 0.66 18.40
N VAL A 267 1.20 0.83 17.22
CA VAL A 267 -0.25 0.82 17.07
C VAL A 267 -0.85 -0.55 17.35
N LEU A 268 -0.23 -1.63 16.86
CA LEU A 268 -0.75 -2.99 17.02
C LEU A 268 -0.55 -3.54 18.44
N LEU A 269 0.55 -3.19 19.10
CA LEU A 269 0.93 -3.75 20.40
C LEU A 269 0.47 -2.91 21.59
N MET A 270 0.20 -1.60 21.40
CA MET A 270 -0.30 -0.78 22.49
C MET A 270 -1.74 -1.18 22.88
N PRO A 271 -2.02 -1.55 24.14
CA PRO A 271 -3.31 -2.11 24.55
C PRO A 271 -4.52 -1.25 24.18
N LYS A 272 -4.40 0.07 24.32
CA LYS A 272 -5.48 1.02 23.98
C LYS A 272 -5.89 0.93 22.51
N PHE A 273 -4.93 0.84 21.60
CA PHE A 273 -5.23 0.71 20.18
C PHE A 273 -5.66 -0.71 19.82
N LYS A 274 -5.01 -1.74 20.37
CA LYS A 274 -5.43 -3.14 20.17
C LYS A 274 -6.91 -3.34 20.50
N ASN A 275 -7.35 -2.89 21.68
CA ASN A 275 -8.74 -3.01 22.12
C ASN A 275 -9.71 -2.18 21.28
N ALA A 276 -9.24 -1.06 20.72
CA ALA A 276 -10.03 -0.25 19.81
C ALA A 276 -10.18 -0.91 18.42
N LEU A 277 -9.11 -1.53 17.93
CA LEU A 277 -9.03 -2.19 16.62
C LEU A 277 -9.74 -3.55 16.57
N ILE A 278 -9.95 -4.21 17.70
CA ILE A 278 -10.54 -5.55 17.76
C ILE A 278 -11.84 -5.47 18.56
N HIS A 279 -12.95 -5.89 17.94
CA HIS A 279 -14.27 -5.90 18.57
C HIS A 279 -14.78 -7.31 18.91
N GLU A 280 -14.10 -8.36 18.45
CA GLU A 280 -14.45 -9.73 18.80
C GLU A 280 -14.16 -9.97 20.28
N GLU A 281 -15.22 -10.32 21.02
CA GLU A 281 -15.21 -10.52 22.45
C GLU A 281 -14.18 -11.59 22.86
N GLU A 282 -13.44 -11.30 23.91
CA GLU A 282 -12.85 -12.32 24.80
C GLU A 282 -13.93 -13.25 25.44
N CYS A 283 -15.21 -13.16 25.05
CA CYS A 283 -16.34 -13.95 25.57
C CYS A 283 -16.20 -15.46 25.35
N CYS A 284 -15.52 -15.93 24.29
CA CYS A 284 -15.43 -17.37 24.06
C CYS A 284 -14.44 -18.10 24.98
N CYS A 285 -13.58 -17.39 25.71
CA CYS A 285 -12.61 -18.01 26.62
C CYS A 285 -12.93 -17.83 28.11
N LYS A 286 -13.91 -16.99 28.48
CA LYS A 286 -14.30 -16.79 29.90
C LYS A 286 -15.44 -17.70 30.39
N ASN A 287 -16.09 -18.46 29.51
CA ASN A 287 -17.17 -19.39 29.88
C ASN A 287 -16.74 -20.87 29.84
N LYS A 288 -15.46 -21.15 30.08
CA LYS A 288 -14.92 -22.50 30.30
C LYS A 288 -14.12 -22.54 31.59
N GLU A 289 -14.82 -22.31 32.70
CA GLU A 289 -14.41 -22.77 34.03
C GLU A 289 -15.46 -23.77 34.53
#